data_AF-A0A7C1CCZ0-F1
#
_entry.id   AF-A0A7C1CCZ0-F1
#
_cell.length_a   1.000
_cell.length_b   1.000
_cell.length_c   1.000
_cell.angle_alpha   90.00
_cell.angle_beta   90.00
_cell.angle_gamma   90.00
#
_symmetry.space_group_name_H-M   'P 1'
#
loop_
_entity.id
_entity.type
_entity.pdbx_description
1 polymer ?
#
loop_
_entity_poly.entity_id
_entity_poly.type
_entity_poly.pdbx_seq_one_letter_code
_entity_poly.pdbx_strand_id
1 'polypeptide(L)' 'MKRYTAIRVSRETRDLLLKLKGKKSWDSFLREIALAEIQKRRKIVREKLEELLELDYGEVVVKNWAKEF' A
#
# COMPACT_ATOMS: atom_id res chain seq x y z
N MET A 1 -20.33 21.26 1.46
CA MET A 1 -19.60 21.85 0.32
C MET A 1 -18.24 21.15 0.21
N LYS A 2 -17.85 20.61 -0.96
CA LYS A 2 -16.48 20.09 -1.15
C LYS A 2 -15.50 21.27 -1.11
N ARG A 3 -14.43 21.17 -0.32
CA ARG A 3 -13.32 22.12 -0.34
C ARG A 3 -12.28 21.64 -1.36
N TYR A 4 -11.87 22.51 -2.28
CA TYR A 4 -10.88 22.20 -3.30
C TYR A 4 -9.55 22.86 -2.95
N THR A 5 -8.46 22.17 -3.29
CA THR A 5 -7.09 22.67 -3.14
C THR A 5 -6.34 22.43 -4.44
N ALA A 6 -5.31 23.23 -4.71
CA ALA A 6 -4.44 23.08 -5.86
C ALA A 6 -3.10 22.49 -5.42
N ILE A 7 -2.62 21.50 -6.18
CA ILE A 7 -1.28 20.91 -6.00
C ILE A 7 -0.45 21.34 -7.20
N ARG A 8 0.67 22.03 -6.95
CA ARG A 8 1.61 22.40 -8.00
C ARG A 8 2.50 21.21 -8.31
N VAL A 9 2.54 20.82 -9.58
CA VAL A 9 3.41 19.76 -10.11
C VAL A 9 4.20 20.29 -11.31
N SER A 10 5.29 19.62 -11.68
CA SER A 10 6.00 19.96 -12.91
C SER A 10 5.13 19.67 -14.13
N ARG A 11 5.48 20.28 -15.27
CA ARG A 11 4.81 20.00 -16.55
C ARG A 11 4.94 18.52 -16.93
N GLU A 12 6.13 17.96 -16.75
CA GLU A 12 6.43 16.55 -17.02
C GLU A 12 5.55 15.60 -16.20
N THR A 13 5.41 15.86 -14.90
CA THR A 13 4.52 15.06 -14.03
C THR A 13 3.07 15.18 -14.48
N ARG A 14 2.60 16.37 -14.84
CA ARG A 14 1.23 16.56 -15.35
C ARG A 14 1.00 15.75 -16.63
N ASP A 15 1.95 15.76 -17.55
CA ASP A 15 1.84 15.05 -18.83
C ASP A 15 1.84 13.53 -18.63
N LEU A 16 2.65 13.02 -17.70
CA LEU A 16 2.62 11.62 -17.32
C LEU A 16 1.27 11.22 -16.70
N LEU A 17 0.73 12.05 -15.81
CA LEU A 17 -0.57 11.81 -15.21
C LEU A 17 -1.70 11.88 -16.24
N LEU A 18 -1.60 12.74 -17.25
CA LEU A 18 -2.59 12.84 -18.34
C LEU A 18 -2.68 11.55 -19.16
N LYS A 19 -1.54 10.90 -19.43
CA LYS A 19 -1.51 9.60 -20.14
C LYS A 19 -2.27 8.51 -19.39
N LEU A 20 -2.23 8.54 -18.05
CA LEU A 20 -2.89 7.56 -17.18
C LEU A 20 -4.34 7.91 -16.85
N LYS A 21 -4.67 9.20 -16.76
CA LYS A 21 -6.00 9.70 -16.37
C LYS A 21 -7.10 9.26 -17.34
N GLY A 22 -6.80 9.23 -18.63
CA GLY A 22 -7.81 9.00 -19.67
C GLY A 22 -8.99 9.97 -19.56
N LYS A 23 -10.22 9.41 -19.57
CA LYS A 23 -11.48 10.18 -19.54
C LYS A 23 -11.94 10.59 -18.13
N LYS A 24 -11.27 10.16 -17.05
CA LYS A 24 -11.68 10.45 -15.66
C LYS A 24 -11.49 11.93 -15.30
N SER A 25 -12.16 12.42 -14.26
CA SER A 25 -11.85 13.73 -13.67
C SER A 25 -10.54 13.68 -12.87
N TRP A 26 -9.87 14.83 -12.68
CA TRP A 26 -8.65 14.90 -11.86
C TRP A 26 -8.89 14.43 -10.42
N ASP A 27 -10.00 14.83 -9.80
CA ASP A 27 -10.36 14.44 -8.43
C ASP A 27 -10.54 12.92 -8.32
N SER A 28 -11.29 12.30 -9.24
CA SER A 28 -11.52 10.85 -9.22
C SER A 28 -10.25 10.07 -9.48
N PHE A 29 -9.45 10.50 -10.46
CA PHE A 29 -8.21 9.83 -10.84
C PHE A 29 -7.16 9.88 -9.73
N LEU A 30 -6.90 11.06 -9.17
CA LEU A 30 -5.92 11.21 -8.10
C LEU A 30 -6.36 10.47 -6.82
N ARG A 31 -7.66 10.46 -6.53
CA ARG A 31 -8.22 9.70 -5.40
C ARG A 31 -8.03 8.19 -5.57
N GLU A 32 -8.26 7.68 -6.77
CA GLU A 32 -8.06 6.26 -7.08
C GLU A 32 -6.60 5.84 -6.92
N ILE A 33 -5.66 6.64 -7.45
CA ILE A 33 -4.23 6.40 -7.28
C ILE A 33 -3.84 6.41 -5.80
N ALA A 34 -4.30 7.40 -5.04
CA ALA A 34 -3.99 7.50 -3.62
C ALA A 34 -4.50 6.27 -2.84
N LEU A 35 -5.71 5.81 -3.14
CA LEU A 35 -6.29 4.61 -2.51
C LEU A 35 -5.51 3.34 -2.88
N ALA A 36 -5.13 3.19 -4.15
CA ALA A 36 -4.34 2.05 -4.62
C ALA A 36 -2.98 1.98 -3.92
N GLU A 37 -2.28 3.12 -3.79
CA GLU A 37 -1.00 3.19 -3.08
C GLU A 37 -1.14 2.89 -1.59
N ILE A 38 -2.19 3.38 -0.93
CA ILE A 38 -2.49 3.05 0.47
C ILE A 38 -2.73 1.54 0.63
N GLN A 39 -3.51 0.93 -0.26
CA GLN A 39 -3.78 -0.51 -0.23
C GLN A 39 -2.52 -1.33 -0.45
N LYS A 40 -1.67 -0.92 -1.42
CA LYS A 40 -0.38 -1.56 -1.68
C LYS A 40 0.52 -1.53 -0.45
N ARG A 41 0.65 -0.38 0.22
CA ARG A 41 1.43 -0.25 1.46
C ARG A 41 0.89 -1.14 2.57
N ARG A 42 -0.44 -1.19 2.75
CA ARG A 42 -1.09 -2.07 3.73
C ARG A 42 -0.81 -3.54 3.44
N LYS A 43 -0.84 -3.94 2.18
CA LYS A 43 -0.53 -5.30 1.75
C LYS A 43 0.91 -5.68 2.11
N ILE A 44 1.89 -4.83 1.78
CA ILE A 44 3.30 -5.06 2.13
C ILE A 44 3.49 -5.20 3.65
N VAL A 45 2.83 -4.35 4.45
CA VAL A 45 2.90 -4.45 5.91
C VAL A 45 2.29 -5.75 6.40
N ARG A 46 1.17 -6.17 5.82
CA ARG A 46 0.52 -7.44 6.18
C ARG A 46 1.39 -8.64 5.84
N GLU A 47 1.96 -8.69 4.63
CA GLU A 47 2.87 -9.77 4.21
C GLU A 47 4.07 -9.85 5.15
N LYS A 48 4.67 -8.71 5.50
CA LYS A 48 5.79 -8.67 6.45
C LYS A 48 5.41 -9.10 7.87
N LEU A 49 4.18 -8.81 8.31
CA LEU A 49 3.67 -9.29 9.60
C LEU A 49 3.42 -10.80 9.58
N GLU A 50 2.90 -11.33 8.48
CA GLU A 50 2.70 -12.77 8.29
C GLU A 50 4.05 -13.51 8.31
N GLU A 51 5.07 -13.01 7.61
CA GLU A 51 6.44 -13.56 7.67
C GLU A 51 7.02 -13.60 9.10
N LEU A 52 6.87 -12.51 9.86
CA LEU A 52 7.35 -12.45 11.25
C LEU A 52 6.62 -13.43 12.17
N LEU A 53 5.31 -13.58 11.99
CA LEU A 53 4.51 -14.53 12.76
C LEU A 53 4.86 -15.98 12.40
N GLU A 54 5.08 -16.31 11.12
CA GLU A 54 5.52 -17.64 10.71
C GLU A 54 6.89 -18.00 11.31
N LEU A 55 7.81 -17.03 11.37
CA LEU A 55 9.11 -17.19 12.04
C LEU A 55 8.95 -17.45 13.55
N ASP A 56 8.09 -16.69 14.23
CA ASP A 56 7.80 -16.87 15.66
C ASP A 56 7.13 -18.24 15.94
N TYR A 57 6.19 -18.68 15.08
CA TYR A 57 5.56 -20.00 15.22
C TYR A 57 6.57 -21.15 15.04
N GLY A 58 7.50 -21.01 14.10
CA GLY A 58 8.59 -21.98 13.90
C GLY A 58 9.45 -22.16 15.16
N GLU A 59 9.77 -21.08 15.86
CA GLU A 59 10.54 -21.15 17.11
C GLU A 59 9.76 -21.76 18.29
N VAL A 60 8.45 -21.49 18.38
CA VAL A 60 7.60 -22.00 19.46
C VAL A 60 7.35 -23.51 19.33
N VAL A 61 7.13 -24.01 18.11
CA VAL A 61 6.93 -25.45 17.87
C VAL A 61 8.19 -26.26 18.23
N VAL A 62 9.38 -25.75 17.87
CA VAL A 62 10.65 -26.42 18.19
C VAL A 62 10.93 -26.41 19.70
N LYS A 63 10.62 -25.31 20.40
CA LYS A 63 10.77 -25.22 21.86
C LYS A 63 9.82 -26.15 22.64
N ASN A 64 8.62 -26.42 22.12
CA ASN A 64 7.70 -27.37 22.75
C ASN A 64 8.13 -28.83 22.55
N TRP A 65 8.71 -29.18 21.40
CA TRP A 65 9.25 -30.52 21.16
C TRP A 65 10.47 -30.84 22.04
N ALA A 66 11.32 -29.85 22.31
CA ALA A 66 12.52 -30.03 23.13
C ALA A 66 12.25 -30.17 24.64
N LYS A 67 11.01 -29.97 25.10
CA LYS A 67 10.61 -30.13 26.51
C LYS A 67 9.98 -31.49 26.84
N GLU A 68 9.64 -32.28 25.82
CA GLU A 68 9.01 -33.60 25.99
C GLU A 68 10.02 -34.77 25.88
N PHE A 69 11.32 -34.47 25.83
CA PHE A 69 12.41 -35.47 25.90
C PHE A 69 13.32 -35.22 27.12
#